data_AF-A0A8H5H970-F1
#
_entry.id   AF-A0A8H5H970-F1
#
_cell.length_a   1.000
_cell.length_b   1.000
_cell.length_c   1.000
_cell.angle_alpha   90.00
_cell.angle_beta   90.00
_cell.angle_gamma   90.00
#
_symmetry.space_group_name_H-M   'P 1'
#
loop_
_entity.id
_entity.type
_entity.pdbx_description
1 polymer ?
#
loop_
_entity_poly.entity_id
_entity_poly.type
_entity_poly.pdbx_seq_one_letter_code
_entity_poly.pdbx_strand_id
1 'polypeptide(L)'
;MVRHAESDNNKSQRASEAKIALQKRAVEAYQEELAWRNLGLPNLVGAKAICNRFTNLHRAETGQIIKLNYATIINHAKGKPTRAESNAARTWLTAGKIEAVIAYIIEVANQGFPLSHRRLKEHVDEILRGRLGDDFPVSGVGKKWTQHFVRKYSDYIYTTWSSPLDEKRGRAVNPHTNEAYFNLLRKTILKHDISKKIPTRQMKLALLKHRVHESRSLGVDGKARITNKLEAAARTPPSLSQSVLMVHRHLRL
;
A
#
# COMPACT_ATOMS: atom_id res chain seq x y z
N MET A 1 -6.72 2.91 -24.70
CA MET A 1 -6.03 3.04 -23.39
C MET A 1 -4.96 1.97 -23.32
N VAL A 2 -3.68 2.33 -23.35
CA VAL A 2 -2.58 1.36 -23.24
C VAL A 2 -2.44 0.97 -21.77
N ARG A 3 -2.68 -0.31 -21.44
CA ARG A 3 -2.39 -0.84 -20.11
C ARG A 3 -0.87 -0.94 -19.99
N HIS A 4 -0.25 -0.06 -19.21
CA HIS A 4 1.16 -0.23 -18.86
C HIS A 4 1.35 -1.51 -18.06
N ALA A 5 2.49 -2.17 -18.27
CA ALA A 5 2.85 -3.37 -17.52
C ALA A 5 2.85 -3.04 -16.02
N GLU A 6 2.21 -3.90 -15.24
CA GLU A 6 2.19 -3.75 -13.79
C GLU A 6 3.60 -3.92 -13.22
N SER A 7 3.89 -3.15 -12.16
CA SER A 7 5.13 -3.35 -11.42
C SER A 7 5.17 -4.77 -10.83
N ASP A 8 6.36 -5.34 -10.69
CA ASP A 8 6.51 -6.70 -10.15
C ASP A 8 5.98 -6.81 -8.72
N ASN A 9 5.98 -5.70 -7.97
CA ASN A 9 5.37 -5.62 -6.65
C ASN A 9 3.85 -5.80 -6.70
N ASN A 10 3.17 -5.15 -7.65
CA ASN A 10 1.71 -5.29 -7.80
C ASN A 10 1.34 -6.71 -8.24
N LYS A 11 2.12 -7.31 -9.14
CA LYS A 11 1.96 -8.72 -9.53
C LYS A 11 2.11 -9.66 -8.33
N SER A 12 3.15 -9.44 -7.52
CA SER A 12 3.42 -10.23 -6.31
C SER A 12 2.29 -10.09 -5.28
N GLN A 13 1.75 -8.89 -5.13
CA GLN A 13 0.63 -8.64 -4.21
C GLN A 13 -0.65 -9.32 -4.68
N ARG A 14 -1.01 -9.20 -5.96
CA ARG A 14 -2.16 -9.93 -6.53
C ARG A 14 -2.03 -11.44 -6.41
N ALA A 15 -0.84 -11.99 -6.66
CA ALA A 15 -0.59 -13.42 -6.48
C ALA A 15 -0.78 -13.85 -5.02
N SER A 16 -0.34 -13.02 -4.07
CA SER A 16 -0.54 -13.25 -2.63
C SER A 16 -2.02 -13.20 -2.24
N GLU A 17 -2.77 -12.21 -2.76
CA GLU A 17 -4.21 -12.06 -2.53
C GLU A 17 -5.01 -13.22 -3.12
N ALA A 18 -4.70 -13.63 -4.35
CA ALA A 18 -5.31 -14.80 -5.00
C ALA A 18 -5.08 -16.08 -4.18
N LYS A 19 -3.86 -16.26 -3.66
CA LYS A 19 -3.54 -17.40 -2.78
C LYS A 19 -4.34 -17.36 -1.48
N ILE A 20 -4.46 -16.20 -0.83
CA ILE A 20 -5.24 -16.04 0.40
C ILE A 20 -6.73 -16.33 0.15
N ALA A 21 -7.29 -15.80 -0.95
CA ALA A 21 -8.68 -16.04 -1.31
C ALA A 21 -8.95 -17.54 -1.57
N LEU A 22 -8.03 -18.22 -2.27
CA LEU A 22 -8.13 -19.65 -2.52
C LEU A 22 -8.01 -20.47 -1.22
N GLN A 23 -7.11 -20.07 -0.32
CA GLN A 23 -6.98 -20.67 1.01
C GLN A 23 -8.27 -20.53 1.83
N LYS A 24 -8.90 -19.35 1.80
CA LYS A 24 -10.15 -19.09 2.52
C LYS A 24 -11.27 -20.03 2.07
N ARG A 25 -11.50 -20.15 0.77
CA ARG A 25 -12.50 -21.08 0.19
C ARG A 25 -12.22 -22.53 0.58
N ALA A 26 -10.94 -22.94 0.55
CA ALA A 26 -10.56 -24.30 0.91
C ALA A 26 -10.70 -24.59 2.42
N VAL A 27 -10.55 -23.59 3.28
CA VAL A 27 -10.83 -23.69 4.72
C VAL A 27 -12.32 -23.82 4.99
N GLU A 28 -13.15 -23.01 4.34
CA GLU A 28 -14.63 -23.08 4.44
C GLU A 28 -15.13 -24.48 4.07
N ALA A 29 -14.70 -25.01 2.91
CA ALA A 29 -15.04 -26.36 2.48
C ALA A 29 -14.56 -27.45 3.46
N TYR A 30 -13.39 -27.27 4.09
CA TYR A 30 -12.90 -28.22 5.09
C TYR A 30 -13.68 -28.14 6.40
N GLN A 31 -14.17 -26.96 6.78
CA GLN A 31 -15.03 -26.79 7.96
C GLN A 31 -16.38 -27.48 7.78
N GLU A 32 -16.96 -27.45 6.57
CA GLU A 32 -18.17 -28.20 6.24
C GLU A 32 -17.96 -29.72 6.37
N GLU A 33 -16.84 -30.23 5.84
CA GLU A 33 -16.46 -31.64 5.99
C GLU A 33 -16.24 -32.03 7.47
N LEU A 34 -15.65 -31.14 8.28
CA LEU A 34 -15.54 -31.37 9.73
C LEU A 34 -16.91 -31.39 10.42
N ALA A 35 -17.85 -30.55 9.98
CA ALA A 35 -19.22 -30.58 10.52
C ALA A 35 -19.93 -31.90 10.18
N TRP A 36 -19.79 -32.40 8.95
CA TRP A 36 -20.33 -33.71 8.56
C TRP A 36 -19.68 -34.86 9.32
N ARG A 37 -18.38 -34.76 9.61
CA ARG A 37 -17.67 -35.73 10.44
C ARG A 37 -18.24 -35.82 11.84
N ASN A 38 -18.57 -34.67 12.43
CA ASN A 38 -19.21 -34.61 13.74
C ASN A 38 -20.64 -35.20 13.73
N LEU A 39 -21.29 -35.22 12.56
CA LEU A 39 -22.60 -35.85 12.36
C LEU A 39 -22.52 -37.36 12.02
N GLY A 40 -21.32 -37.95 11.97
CA GLY A 40 -21.14 -39.39 11.75
C GLY A 40 -21.35 -39.87 10.31
N LEU A 41 -21.29 -38.98 9.32
CA LEU A 41 -21.49 -39.34 7.91
C LEU A 41 -20.29 -40.10 7.31
N PRO A 42 -20.51 -41.14 6.49
CA PRO A 42 -19.44 -41.84 5.78
C PRO A 42 -18.89 -41.03 4.58
N ASN A 43 -17.67 -41.37 4.12
CA ASN A 43 -16.98 -40.80 2.92
C ASN A 43 -16.51 -39.35 3.01
N LEU A 44 -15.94 -38.96 4.14
CA LEU A 44 -15.43 -37.60 4.36
C LEU A 44 -14.12 -37.33 3.62
N VAL A 45 -14.02 -36.15 3.03
CA VAL A 45 -12.85 -35.75 2.24
C VAL A 45 -11.77 -35.17 3.17
N GLY A 46 -10.58 -35.77 3.14
CA GLY A 46 -9.43 -35.27 3.90
C GLY A 46 -8.90 -33.92 3.38
N ALA A 47 -8.29 -33.12 4.25
CA ALA A 47 -7.74 -31.80 3.92
C ALA A 47 -6.79 -31.80 2.70
N LYS A 48 -6.03 -32.89 2.50
CA LYS A 48 -5.13 -33.03 1.33
C LYS A 48 -5.91 -33.14 0.01
N ALA A 49 -7.02 -33.87 0.00
CA ALA A 49 -7.88 -33.99 -1.17
C ALA A 49 -8.58 -32.67 -1.49
N ILE A 50 -9.02 -31.93 -0.47
CA ILE A 50 -9.57 -30.57 -0.63
C ILE A 50 -8.53 -29.63 -1.23
N CYS A 51 -7.29 -29.60 -0.70
CA CYS A 51 -6.19 -28.83 -1.28
C CYS A 51 -6.02 -29.09 -2.78
N ASN A 52 -5.96 -30.37 -3.16
CA ASN A 52 -5.77 -30.77 -4.55
C ASN A 52 -6.95 -30.34 -5.43
N ARG A 53 -8.18 -30.52 -4.95
CA ARG A 53 -9.40 -30.08 -5.63
C ARG A 53 -9.36 -28.59 -5.92
N PHE A 54 -9.09 -27.76 -4.91
CA PHE A 54 -9.04 -26.30 -5.08
C PHE A 54 -7.85 -25.83 -5.93
N THR A 55 -6.70 -26.51 -5.83
CA THR A 55 -5.55 -26.24 -6.70
C THR A 55 -5.91 -26.52 -8.18
N ASN A 56 -6.60 -27.62 -8.45
CA ASN A 56 -7.03 -28.00 -9.80
C ASN A 56 -8.14 -27.10 -10.34
N LEU A 57 -9.12 -26.74 -9.50
CA LEU A 57 -10.16 -25.78 -9.87
C LEU A 57 -9.56 -24.43 -10.26
N HIS A 58 -8.64 -23.91 -9.43
CA HIS A 58 -7.98 -22.65 -9.75
C HIS A 58 -7.18 -22.73 -11.05
N ARG A 59 -6.47 -23.84 -11.27
CA ARG A 59 -5.76 -24.09 -12.53
C ARG A 59 -6.71 -24.10 -13.73
N ALA A 60 -7.89 -24.71 -13.61
CA ALA A 60 -8.88 -24.74 -14.68
C ALA A 60 -9.48 -23.34 -14.96
N GLU A 61 -9.71 -22.53 -13.92
CA GLU A 61 -10.28 -21.20 -14.03
C GLU A 61 -9.29 -20.15 -14.58
N THR A 62 -8.05 -20.14 -14.09
CA THR A 62 -7.08 -19.06 -14.36
C THR A 62 -5.89 -19.50 -15.21
N GLY A 63 -5.71 -20.80 -15.41
CA GLY A 63 -4.51 -21.39 -16.02
C GLY A 63 -3.28 -21.42 -15.10
N GLN A 64 -3.36 -20.85 -13.91
CA GLN A 64 -2.22 -20.75 -12.98
C GLN A 64 -2.31 -21.78 -11.86
N ILE A 65 -1.16 -22.36 -11.49
CA ILE A 65 -1.07 -23.34 -10.41
C ILE A 65 -0.66 -22.63 -9.12
N ILE A 66 -1.59 -22.56 -8.16
CA ILE A 66 -1.30 -22.10 -6.80
C ILE A 66 -1.31 -23.31 -5.85
N LYS A 67 -0.13 -23.72 -5.38
CA LYS A 67 0.00 -24.84 -4.44
C LYS A 67 -0.48 -24.45 -3.03
N LEU A 68 -1.45 -25.20 -2.51
CA LEU A 68 -1.93 -25.10 -1.13
C LEU A 68 -1.23 -26.12 -0.21
N ASN A 69 -1.05 -25.76 1.06
CA ASN A 69 -0.53 -26.67 2.09
C ASN A 69 -1.70 -27.12 3.00
N TYR A 70 -1.91 -28.42 3.10
CA TYR A 70 -2.99 -29.01 3.90
C TYR A 70 -2.87 -28.69 5.40
N ALA A 71 -1.64 -28.57 5.94
CA ALA A 71 -1.43 -28.21 7.33
C ALA A 71 -1.90 -26.77 7.62
N THR A 72 -1.77 -25.87 6.65
CA THR A 72 -2.27 -24.50 6.74
C THR A 72 -3.79 -24.48 6.83
N ILE A 73 -4.48 -25.28 6.00
CA ILE A 73 -5.94 -25.42 6.04
C ILE A 73 -6.42 -25.94 7.40
N ILE A 74 -5.80 -27.02 7.90
CA ILE A 74 -6.14 -27.60 9.21
C ILE A 74 -5.96 -26.56 10.33
N ASN A 75 -4.85 -25.83 10.32
CA ASN A 75 -4.59 -24.82 11.34
C ASN A 75 -5.62 -23.69 11.31
N HIS A 76 -6.01 -23.21 10.13
CA HIS A 76 -7.02 -22.15 10.00
C HIS A 76 -8.43 -22.65 10.34
N ALA A 77 -8.79 -23.88 9.96
CA ALA A 77 -10.06 -24.47 10.37
C ALA A 77 -10.19 -24.61 11.89
N LYS A 78 -9.06 -24.81 12.60
CA LYS A 78 -8.96 -24.77 14.07
C LYS A 78 -8.96 -23.35 14.66
N GLY A 79 -9.12 -22.31 13.84
CA GLY A 79 -9.16 -20.91 14.30
C GLY A 79 -7.80 -20.27 14.55
N LYS A 80 -6.68 -20.87 14.11
CA LYS A 80 -5.38 -20.18 14.22
C LYS A 80 -5.35 -18.98 13.25
N PRO A 81 -4.92 -17.79 13.72
CA PRO A 81 -4.93 -16.59 12.90
C PRO A 81 -3.97 -16.71 11.72
N THR A 82 -4.33 -16.08 10.62
CA THR A 82 -3.42 -15.91 9.48
C THR A 82 -2.27 -14.99 9.85
N ARG A 83 -1.14 -15.11 9.13
CA ARG A 83 -0.03 -14.17 9.29
C ARG A 83 -0.48 -12.72 9.03
N ALA A 84 -1.42 -12.52 8.10
CA ALA A 84 -1.99 -11.23 7.80
C ALA A 84 -2.82 -10.67 8.97
N GLU A 85 -3.69 -11.49 9.58
CA GLU A 85 -4.47 -11.12 10.76
C GLU A 85 -3.58 -10.82 11.97
N SER A 86 -2.60 -11.69 12.24
CA SER A 86 -1.65 -11.46 13.33
C SER A 86 -0.83 -10.19 13.12
N ASN A 87 -0.43 -9.89 11.87
CA ASN A 87 0.23 -8.63 11.55
C ASN A 87 -0.70 -7.42 11.67
N ALA A 88 -1.98 -7.57 11.27
CA ALA A 88 -2.98 -6.51 11.41
C ALA A 88 -3.22 -6.16 12.88
N ALA A 89 -3.24 -7.15 13.78
CA ALA A 89 -3.30 -6.90 15.22
C ALA A 89 -2.08 -6.14 15.76
N ARG A 90 -0.94 -6.19 15.05
CA ARG A 90 0.32 -5.54 15.44
C ARG A 90 0.57 -4.21 14.70
N THR A 91 -0.41 -3.67 13.98
CA THR A 91 -0.21 -2.40 13.26
C THR A 91 -0.23 -1.21 14.20
N TRP A 92 0.70 -0.28 14.01
CA TRP A 92 0.80 0.96 14.80
C TRP A 92 -0.40 1.90 14.64
N LEU A 93 -0.99 1.95 13.45
CA LEU A 93 -2.09 2.86 13.13
C LEU A 93 -3.42 2.10 13.10
N THR A 94 -4.45 2.70 13.72
CA THR A 94 -5.84 2.25 13.57
C THR A 94 -6.37 2.61 12.18
N ALA A 95 -7.42 1.95 11.71
CA ALA A 95 -8.02 2.19 10.39
C ALA A 95 -8.33 3.68 10.15
N GLY A 96 -9.00 4.35 11.10
CA GLY A 96 -9.31 5.78 10.97
C GLY A 96 -8.06 6.68 10.89
N LYS A 97 -6.98 6.35 11.60
CA LYS A 97 -5.71 7.11 11.48
C LYS A 97 -5.03 6.89 10.14
N ILE A 98 -5.13 5.69 9.58
CA ILE A 98 -4.60 5.38 8.25
C ILE A 98 -5.33 6.24 7.21
N GLU A 99 -6.65 6.32 7.28
CA GLU A 99 -7.46 7.15 6.38
C GLU A 99 -7.09 8.63 6.48
N ALA A 100 -6.94 9.15 7.71
CA ALA A 100 -6.50 10.53 7.92
C ALA A 100 -5.10 10.80 7.35
N VAL A 101 -4.15 9.86 7.50
CA VAL A 101 -2.81 9.98 6.91
C VAL A 101 -2.87 9.96 5.38
N ILE A 102 -3.70 9.09 4.79
CA ILE A 102 -3.88 9.05 3.33
C ILE A 102 -4.49 10.36 2.83
N ALA A 103 -5.54 10.86 3.50
CA ALA A 103 -6.18 12.13 3.15
C ALA A 103 -5.19 13.30 3.22
N TYR A 104 -4.39 13.38 4.29
CA TYR A 104 -3.35 14.40 4.43
C TYR A 104 -2.29 14.33 3.32
N ILE A 105 -1.82 13.12 2.96
CA ILE A 105 -0.87 12.94 1.85
C ILE A 105 -1.46 13.48 0.55
N ILE A 106 -2.73 13.16 0.27
CA ILE A 106 -3.45 13.59 -0.94
C ILE A 106 -3.63 15.11 -0.94
N GLU A 107 -4.05 15.70 0.17
CA GLU A 107 -4.25 17.15 0.30
C GLU A 107 -2.95 17.92 0.04
N VAL A 108 -1.88 17.53 0.71
CA VAL A 108 -0.55 18.16 0.57
C VAL A 108 0.00 17.98 -0.85
N ALA A 109 -0.26 16.84 -1.48
CA ALA A 109 0.10 16.63 -2.88
C ALA A 109 -0.72 17.52 -3.83
N ASN A 110 -2.02 17.70 -3.59
CA ASN A 110 -2.89 18.57 -4.38
C ASN A 110 -2.50 20.05 -4.26
N GLN A 111 -1.95 20.47 -3.11
CA GLN A 111 -1.37 21.79 -2.90
C GLN A 111 -0.02 22.00 -3.61
N GLY A 112 0.51 20.96 -4.28
CA GLY A 112 1.77 21.02 -5.03
C GLY A 112 3.01 20.72 -4.20
N PHE A 113 2.87 20.23 -2.96
CA PHE A 113 3.97 19.95 -2.04
C PHE A 113 4.06 18.47 -1.62
N PRO A 114 4.13 17.52 -2.57
CA PRO A 114 4.05 16.10 -2.26
C PRO A 114 5.08 15.65 -1.20
N LEU A 115 4.63 14.83 -0.24
CA LEU A 115 5.49 14.40 0.87
C LEU A 115 6.56 13.42 0.39
N SER A 116 7.77 13.55 0.93
CA SER A 116 8.80 12.52 0.80
C SER A 116 8.58 11.39 1.81
N HIS A 117 9.15 10.21 1.54
CA HIS A 117 9.18 9.10 2.51
C HIS A 117 9.71 9.51 3.89
N ARG A 118 10.68 10.44 3.95
CA ARG A 118 11.22 10.94 5.22
C ARG A 118 10.17 11.76 5.98
N ARG A 119 9.54 12.72 5.30
CA ARG A 119 8.52 13.60 5.91
C ARG A 119 7.29 12.82 6.36
N LEU A 120 6.85 11.85 5.58
CA LEU A 120 5.78 10.95 5.99
C LEU A 120 6.13 10.18 7.27
N LYS A 121 7.36 9.65 7.38
CA LYS A 121 7.81 8.98 8.59
C LYS A 121 7.77 9.92 9.80
N GLU A 122 8.31 11.13 9.65
CA GLU A 122 8.37 12.13 10.72
C GLU A 122 6.95 12.46 11.26
N HIS A 123 6.00 12.76 10.38
CA HIS A 123 4.62 13.05 10.79
C HIS A 123 3.94 11.85 11.47
N VAL A 124 4.14 10.63 10.95
CA VAL A 124 3.55 9.44 11.56
C VAL A 124 4.18 9.14 12.92
N ASP A 125 5.51 9.28 13.04
CA ASP A 125 6.23 9.10 14.31
C ASP A 125 5.76 10.13 15.36
N GLU A 126 5.52 11.38 14.96
CA GLU A 126 4.99 12.44 15.83
C GLU A 126 3.58 12.11 16.33
N ILE A 127 2.68 11.70 15.44
CA ILE A 127 1.31 11.27 15.80
C ILE A 127 1.33 10.07 16.75
N LEU A 128 2.24 9.12 16.54
CA LEU A 128 2.35 7.93 17.37
C LEU A 128 2.98 8.23 18.72
N ARG A 129 4.02 9.06 18.76
CA ARG A 129 4.66 9.51 20.00
C ARG A 129 3.70 10.30 20.88
N GLY A 130 2.89 11.19 20.29
CA GLY A 130 1.85 11.91 21.04
C GLY A 130 0.77 10.99 21.62
N ARG A 131 0.52 9.82 21.01
CA ARG A 131 -0.49 8.85 21.49
C ARG A 131 0.05 7.85 22.51
N LEU A 132 1.23 7.30 22.23
CA LEU A 132 1.82 6.17 22.95
C LEU A 132 2.88 6.60 23.97
N GLY A 133 3.38 7.84 23.89
CA GLY A 133 4.42 8.34 24.79
C GLY A 133 5.66 7.46 24.75
N ASP A 134 6.08 7.01 25.93
CA ASP A 134 7.30 6.21 26.14
C ASP A 134 7.20 4.77 25.63
N ASP A 135 5.97 4.25 25.43
CA ASP A 135 5.76 2.92 24.82
C ASP A 135 6.14 2.91 23.33
N PHE A 136 6.25 4.09 22.71
CA PHE A 136 6.65 4.19 21.32
C PHE A 136 8.17 4.09 21.16
N PRO A 137 8.69 3.19 20.31
CA PRO A 137 10.13 3.05 20.13
C PRO A 137 10.79 4.36 19.69
N VAL A 138 11.93 4.69 20.29
CA VAL A 138 12.73 5.88 19.94
C VAL A 138 13.10 5.90 18.44
N SER A 139 13.24 4.72 17.84
CA SER A 139 13.53 4.55 16.40
C SER A 139 12.34 4.86 15.46
N GLY A 140 11.13 4.95 15.99
CA GLY A 140 9.89 5.18 15.26
C GLY A 140 9.32 3.92 14.61
N VAL A 141 8.46 4.10 13.60
CA VAL A 141 7.76 2.99 12.88
C VAL A 141 8.68 2.05 12.09
N GLY A 142 9.99 2.35 11.99
CA GLY A 142 10.99 1.56 11.29
C GLY A 142 11.31 2.03 9.86
N LYS A 143 12.48 1.63 9.34
CA LYS A 143 13.04 2.15 8.07
C LYS A 143 12.21 1.82 6.82
N LYS A 144 11.63 0.62 6.75
CA LYS A 144 10.86 0.14 5.59
C LYS A 144 9.36 0.45 5.68
N TRP A 145 8.91 1.05 6.78
CA TRP A 145 7.49 1.24 7.05
C TRP A 145 6.81 2.09 5.98
N THR A 146 7.41 3.22 5.58
CA THR A 146 6.81 4.12 4.58
C THR A 146 6.76 3.47 3.19
N GLN A 147 7.74 2.64 2.84
CA GLN A 147 7.70 1.86 1.60
C GLN A 147 6.55 0.85 1.62
N HIS A 148 6.38 0.14 2.73
CA HIS A 148 5.27 -0.81 2.90
C HIS A 148 3.92 -0.11 2.92
N PHE A 149 3.82 1.05 3.57
CA PHE A 149 2.61 1.86 3.63
C PHE A 149 2.16 2.30 2.24
N VAL A 150 3.06 2.92 1.48
CA VAL A 150 2.79 3.39 0.11
C VAL A 150 2.44 2.22 -0.81
N ARG A 151 3.14 1.08 -0.69
CA ARG A 151 2.81 -0.12 -1.46
C ARG A 151 1.42 -0.64 -1.14
N LYS A 152 1.09 -0.73 0.16
CA LYS A 152 -0.21 -1.24 0.63
C LYS A 152 -1.37 -0.38 0.15
N TYR A 153 -1.19 0.94 0.09
CA TYR A 153 -2.20 1.91 -0.33
C TYR A 153 -1.93 2.50 -1.72
N SER A 154 -1.31 1.71 -2.60
CA SER A 154 -0.92 2.15 -3.95
C SER A 154 -2.11 2.47 -4.87
N ASP A 155 -3.30 2.00 -4.53
CA ASP A 155 -4.54 2.38 -5.21
C ASP A 155 -4.94 3.85 -4.95
N TYR A 156 -4.44 4.45 -3.87
CA TYR A 156 -4.75 5.82 -3.45
C TYR A 156 -3.54 6.76 -3.57
N ILE A 157 -2.34 6.24 -3.34
CA ILE A 157 -1.10 7.02 -3.29
C ILE A 157 -0.17 6.54 -4.40
N TYR A 158 0.23 7.46 -5.28
CA TYR A 158 1.23 7.19 -6.30
C TYR A 158 2.59 7.78 -5.91
N THR A 159 3.66 7.12 -6.32
CA THR A 159 5.01 7.72 -6.21
C THR A 159 5.38 8.31 -7.55
N THR A 160 5.64 9.62 -7.59
CA THR A 160 6.11 10.30 -8.78
C THR A 160 7.53 10.80 -8.54
N TRP A 161 8.33 10.83 -9.62
CA TRP A 161 9.64 11.46 -9.59
C TRP A 161 9.47 12.93 -10.01
N SER A 162 9.97 13.87 -9.21
CA SER A 162 9.96 15.29 -9.60
C SER A 162 11.02 15.62 -10.68
N SER A 163 11.93 14.67 -10.96
CA SER A 163 13.12 14.90 -11.80
C SER A 163 12.84 15.48 -13.19
N PRO A 164 11.80 15.08 -13.95
CA PRO A 164 11.66 15.58 -15.32
C PRO A 164 11.33 17.08 -15.36
N LEU A 165 10.58 17.57 -14.38
CA LEU A 165 10.17 18.97 -14.32
C LEU A 165 11.29 19.83 -13.73
N ASP A 166 11.93 19.38 -12.65
CA ASP A 166 13.05 20.09 -12.02
C ASP A 166 14.25 20.18 -12.96
N GLU A 167 14.52 19.13 -13.73
CA GLU A 167 15.58 19.12 -14.74
C GLU A 167 15.26 20.04 -15.91
N LYS A 168 14.03 20.02 -16.42
CA LYS A 168 13.59 20.94 -17.49
C LYS A 168 13.62 22.39 -17.03
N ARG A 169 13.14 22.69 -15.81
CA ARG A 169 13.20 24.03 -15.22
C ARG A 169 14.64 24.47 -15.02
N GLY A 170 15.51 23.61 -14.49
CA GLY A 170 16.93 23.88 -14.33
C GLY A 170 17.66 24.17 -15.64
N ARG A 171 17.33 23.43 -16.71
CA ARG A 171 17.87 23.66 -18.07
C ARG A 171 17.31 24.92 -18.73
N ALA A 172 16.09 25.33 -18.39
CA ALA A 172 15.45 26.54 -18.93
C ALA A 172 15.94 27.84 -18.25
N VAL A 173 16.71 27.75 -17.15
CA VAL A 173 17.27 28.94 -16.52
C VAL A 173 18.45 29.45 -17.33
N ASN A 174 18.41 30.73 -17.70
CA ASN A 174 19.54 31.41 -18.33
C ASN A 174 20.76 31.39 -17.38
N PRO A 175 21.91 30.80 -17.78
CA PRO A 175 23.11 30.72 -16.95
C PRO A 175 23.55 32.08 -16.39
N HIS A 176 23.48 33.14 -17.20
CA HIS A 176 23.88 34.50 -16.78
C HIS A 176 22.95 35.07 -15.71
N THR A 177 21.64 34.84 -15.82
CA THR A 177 20.67 35.30 -14.83
C THR A 177 20.84 34.54 -13.51
N ASN A 178 21.10 33.23 -13.58
CA ASN A 178 21.39 32.41 -12.41
C ASN A 178 22.66 32.88 -11.69
N GLU A 179 23.74 33.14 -12.43
CA GLU A 179 24.99 33.64 -11.89
C GLU A 179 24.81 35.03 -11.24
N ALA A 180 24.11 35.94 -11.90
CA ALA A 180 23.80 37.26 -11.35
C ALA A 180 23.00 37.16 -10.04
N TYR A 181 21.99 36.27 -9.98
CA TYR A 181 21.21 36.01 -8.77
C TYR A 181 22.07 35.48 -7.63
N PHE A 182 22.90 34.46 -7.86
CA PHE A 182 23.77 33.91 -6.82
C PHE A 182 24.85 34.89 -6.36
N ASN A 183 25.37 35.73 -7.25
CA ASN A 183 26.29 36.80 -6.90
C ASN A 183 25.63 37.86 -6.01
N LEU A 184 24.40 38.27 -6.34
CA LEU A 184 23.62 39.18 -5.50
C LEU A 184 23.34 38.55 -4.13
N LEU A 185 22.87 37.30 -4.09
CA LEU A 185 22.60 36.57 -2.86
C LEU A 185 23.85 36.48 -1.97
N ARG A 186 25.01 36.14 -2.55
CA ARG A 186 26.29 36.11 -1.82
C ARG A 186 26.62 37.48 -1.23
N LYS A 187 26.48 38.56 -2.00
CA LYS A 187 26.71 39.94 -1.51
C LYS A 187 25.78 40.29 -0.37
N THR A 188 24.50 39.95 -0.45
CA THR A 188 23.51 40.23 0.60
C THR A 188 23.79 39.44 1.88
N ILE A 189 24.17 38.16 1.76
CA ILE A 189 24.56 37.33 2.91
C ILE A 189 25.78 37.91 3.63
N LEU A 190 26.80 38.35 2.88
CA LEU A 190 27.99 38.99 3.43
C LEU A 190 27.67 40.35 4.07
N LYS A 191 26.82 41.16 3.42
CA LYS A 191 26.42 42.49 3.90
C LYS A 191 25.65 42.44 5.21
N HIS A 192 24.81 41.42 5.40
CA HIS A 192 23.92 41.31 6.55
C HIS A 192 24.33 40.21 7.55
N ASP A 193 25.53 39.64 7.40
CA ASP A 193 26.12 38.57 8.23
C ASP A 193 25.14 37.43 8.59
N ILE A 194 24.39 36.96 7.59
CA ILE A 194 23.33 35.94 7.74
C ILE A 194 23.93 34.53 8.01
N SER A 195 25.26 34.44 8.11
CA SER A 195 26.09 33.22 8.14
C SER A 195 25.74 32.19 9.23
N LYS A 196 25.15 32.60 10.36
CA LYS A 196 25.01 31.71 11.53
C LYS A 196 23.95 30.60 11.45
N LYS A 197 23.11 30.53 10.41
CA LYS A 197 22.00 29.53 10.34
C LYS A 197 21.90 28.68 9.06
N ILE A 198 22.76 28.86 8.05
CA ILE A 198 22.60 28.16 6.77
C ILE A 198 23.61 27.01 6.65
N PRO A 199 23.17 25.72 6.56
CA PRO A 199 24.09 24.60 6.44
C PRO A 199 24.82 24.65 5.09
N THR A 200 26.10 25.00 5.15
CA THR A 200 27.03 25.19 4.02
C THR A 200 27.10 23.97 3.09
N ARG A 201 26.68 22.79 3.56
CA ARG A 201 26.66 21.53 2.81
C ARG A 201 25.65 21.51 1.65
N GLN A 202 24.49 22.19 1.79
CA GLN A 202 23.50 22.26 0.71
C GLN A 202 23.93 23.22 -0.41
N MET A 203 24.52 24.38 -0.07
CA MET A 203 25.07 25.32 -1.06
C MET A 203 26.26 24.75 -1.83
N LYS A 204 27.17 24.03 -1.15
CA LYS A 204 28.33 23.40 -1.81
C LYS A 204 27.91 22.25 -2.74
N LEU A 205 26.86 21.49 -2.39
CA LEU A 205 26.31 20.46 -3.29
C LEU A 205 25.64 21.05 -4.53
N ALA A 206 24.92 22.17 -4.38
CA ALA A 206 24.27 22.88 -5.49
C ALA A 206 25.29 23.49 -6.47
N LEU A 207 26.47 23.89 -5.98
CA LEU A 207 27.54 24.45 -6.81
C LEU A 207 28.43 23.40 -7.47
N LEU A 208 28.58 22.19 -6.89
CA LEU A 208 29.56 21.20 -7.38
C LEU A 208 28.95 20.03 -8.16
N LYS A 209 27.63 19.89 -8.21
CA LYS A 209 26.99 18.77 -8.91
C LYS A 209 25.73 19.24 -9.62
N HIS A 210 25.74 19.15 -10.94
CA HIS A 210 24.55 18.90 -11.78
C HIS A 210 23.90 17.56 -11.39
N ARG A 211 23.49 17.40 -10.13
CA ARG A 211 22.85 16.20 -9.62
C ARG A 211 21.72 16.66 -8.72
N VAL A 212 20.58 16.89 -9.35
CA VAL A 212 19.29 17.11 -8.69
C VAL A 212 19.14 16.02 -7.63
N HIS A 213 18.83 16.41 -6.39
CA HIS A 213 18.60 15.45 -5.31
C HIS A 213 17.35 14.63 -5.67
N GLU A 214 17.55 13.42 -6.18
CA GLU A 214 16.47 12.47 -6.49
C GLU A 214 15.71 12.14 -5.21
N SER A 215 14.59 12.81 -5.03
CA SER A 215 13.68 12.60 -3.91
C SER A 215 12.42 11.99 -4.47
N ARG A 216 12.14 10.74 -4.11
CA ARG A 216 10.87 10.11 -4.48
C ARG A 216 9.75 10.75 -3.67
N SER A 217 8.84 11.43 -4.33
CA SER A 217 7.72 12.15 -3.72
C SER A 217 6.41 11.36 -3.90
N LEU A 218 5.50 11.50 -2.95
CA LEU A 218 4.20 10.85 -2.93
C LEU A 218 3.16 11.84 -3.44
N GLY A 219 2.53 11.51 -4.57
CA GLY A 219 1.59 12.38 -5.25
C GLY A 219 0.35 11.65 -5.74
N VAL A 220 -0.60 12.43 -6.25
CA VAL A 220 -1.80 11.97 -6.96
C VAL A 220 -1.64 12.35 -8.43
N ASP A 221 -2.01 11.47 -9.35
CA ASP A 221 -1.95 11.78 -10.77
C ASP A 221 -2.99 12.85 -11.10
N GLY A 222 -2.61 13.85 -11.90
CA GLY A 222 -3.43 15.03 -12.25
C GLY A 222 -4.65 14.76 -13.13
N LYS A 223 -5.22 13.55 -13.09
CA LYS A 223 -6.46 13.18 -13.78
C LYS A 223 -7.45 12.62 -12.78
N ALA A 224 -8.32 13.52 -12.33
CA ALA A 224 -9.60 13.29 -11.68
C ALA A 224 -10.11 11.84 -11.77
N ARG A 225 -10.09 11.12 -10.66
CA ARG A 225 -10.85 9.86 -10.51
C ARG A 225 -11.23 9.51 -9.06
N ILE A 226 -11.35 10.52 -8.18
CA ILE A 226 -11.63 10.30 -6.75
C ILE A 226 -13.09 10.57 -6.38
N THR A 227 -13.90 11.25 -7.21
CA THR A 227 -15.28 11.56 -6.83
C THR A 227 -16.25 10.37 -6.94
N ASN A 228 -16.00 9.37 -7.79
CA ASN A 228 -17.02 8.33 -8.05
C ASN A 228 -16.92 7.06 -7.19
N LYS A 229 -15.81 6.80 -6.47
CA LYS A 229 -15.67 5.56 -5.68
C LYS A 229 -16.17 5.67 -4.23
N LEU A 230 -16.15 6.86 -3.64
CA LEU A 230 -16.70 7.08 -2.30
C LEU A 230 -18.24 7.23 -2.31
N GLU A 231 -18.83 7.82 -3.35
CA GLU A 231 -20.30 7.90 -3.49
C GLU A 231 -20.96 6.56 -3.86
N ALA A 232 -20.27 5.67 -4.59
CA ALA A 232 -20.80 4.35 -4.94
C ALA A 232 -20.90 3.39 -3.74
N ALA A 233 -20.09 3.60 -2.68
CA ALA A 233 -20.16 2.83 -1.45
C ALA A 233 -21.32 3.26 -0.54
N ALA A 234 -21.88 4.45 -0.74
CA ALA A 234 -22.92 5.04 0.11
C ALA A 234 -24.36 4.82 -0.41
N ARG A 235 -24.56 4.21 -1.58
CA ARG A 235 -25.90 4.08 -2.22
C ARG A 235 -26.46 2.66 -2.36
N THR A 236 -25.86 1.64 -1.75
CA THR A 236 -26.38 0.27 -1.86
C THR A 236 -26.88 -0.23 -0.50
N PRO A 237 -28.20 -0.28 -0.25
CA PRO A 237 -28.73 -0.95 0.94
C PRO A 237 -28.55 -2.47 0.84
N PRO A 238 -28.39 -3.20 1.95
CA PRO A 238 -28.24 -4.64 1.93
C PRO A 238 -29.62 -5.29 1.74
N SER A 239 -29.89 -5.84 0.55
CA SER A 239 -30.95 -6.85 0.37
C SER A 239 -30.31 -8.24 0.27
N LEU A 240 -29.99 -8.80 1.43
CA LEU A 240 -29.81 -10.24 1.59
C LEU A 240 -31.21 -10.87 1.62
N SER A 241 -31.72 -11.44 0.52
CA SER A 241 -32.82 -12.42 0.61
C SER A 241 -33.13 -13.29 -0.61
N GLN A 242 -32.56 -13.14 -1.81
CA GLN A 242 -33.09 -13.90 -2.97
C GLN A 242 -32.13 -14.68 -3.87
N SER A 243 -30.81 -14.64 -3.68
CA SER A 243 -29.89 -15.38 -4.58
C SER A 243 -29.37 -16.72 -4.03
N VAL A 244 -29.76 -17.13 -2.81
CA VAL A 244 -29.34 -18.42 -2.21
C VAL A 244 -30.32 -19.57 -2.53
N LEU A 245 -31.51 -19.27 -3.06
CA LEU A 245 -32.53 -20.29 -3.36
C LEU A 245 -32.53 -20.81 -4.82
N MET A 246 -31.67 -20.32 -5.70
CA MET A 246 -31.69 -20.69 -7.13
C MET A 246 -30.62 -21.68 -7.60
N VAL A 247 -29.65 -22.05 -6.75
CA VAL A 247 -28.59 -23.02 -7.12
C VAL A 247 -28.90 -24.46 -6.66
N HIS A 248 -29.94 -24.66 -5.85
CA HIS A 248 -30.25 -25.99 -5.29
C HIS A 248 -31.25 -26.86 -6.09
N ARG A 249 -31.59 -26.52 -7.33
CA ARG A 249 -32.61 -27.26 -8.11
C ARG A 249 -32.13 -27.95 -9.40
N HIS A 250 -30.83 -28.06 -9.66
CA HIS A 250 -30.33 -28.61 -10.94
C HIS A 250 -29.32 -29.76 -10.89
N LEU A 251 -29.16 -30.46 -9.76
CA LEU A 251 -28.35 -31.69 -9.73
C LEU A 251 -28.97 -32.80 -8.86
N ARG A 252 -30.19 -33.20 -9.21
CA ARG A 252 -30.74 -34.54 -8.94
C ARG A 252 -31.70 -34.94 -10.07
N LEU A 253 -31.11 -35.45 -11.14
CA LEU A 253 -31.60 -36.56 -11.95
C LEU A 253 -30.36 -37.35 -12.39
#